data_AF-A0A2E8GWS4-F1
#
_entry.id   AF-A0A2E8GWS4-F1
#
_cell.length_a   1.000
_cell.length_b   1.000
_cell.length_c   1.000
_cell.angle_alpha   90.00
_cell.angle_beta   90.00
_cell.angle_gamma   90.00
#
_symmetry.space_group_name_H-M   'P 1'
#
loop_
_entity.id
_entity.type
_entity.pdbx_description
1 polymer ?
#
loop_
_entity_poly.entity_id
_entity_poly.type
_entity_poly.pdbx_seq_one_letter_code
_entity_poly.pdbx_strand_id
1 'polypeptide(L)'
;MMVPILRVFVTASTAELFISKRKSLQIISNELSGMDYFPKVVMVFILSGIFSNTNVELKVGESAPVFSLKDQDGAIHKLSDYRGKQVVIYFFPKAGTPG
;
A
#
# COMPACT_ATOMS: atom_id res chain seq x y z
N MET A 1 39.29 -11.92 -12.56
CA MET A 1 38.36 -11.69 -11.43
C MET A 1 37.44 -10.53 -11.84
N MET A 2 36.15 -10.77 -12.08
CA MET A 2 35.20 -9.79 -12.60
C MET A 2 33.85 -9.99 -11.88
N VAL A 3 33.32 -8.94 -11.26
CA VAL A 3 32.09 -8.97 -10.45
C VAL A 3 30.91 -8.60 -11.35
N PRO A 4 29.88 -9.45 -11.51
CA PRO A 4 28.70 -9.08 -12.29
C PRO A 4 27.76 -8.21 -11.45
N ILE A 5 27.58 -6.95 -11.84
CA ILE A 5 26.55 -6.06 -11.27
C ILE A 5 25.21 -6.48 -11.88
N LEU A 6 24.30 -6.96 -11.03
CA LEU A 6 22.94 -7.34 -11.37
C LEU A 6 22.17 -6.12 -11.92
N ARG A 7 22.08 -5.96 -13.25
CA ARG A 7 21.20 -4.96 -13.87
C ARG A 7 19.77 -5.47 -13.78
N VAL A 8 19.00 -4.91 -12.84
CA VAL A 8 17.56 -5.13 -12.73
C VAL A 8 16.91 -4.57 -14.00
N PHE A 9 16.41 -5.45 -14.86
CA PHE A 9 15.59 -5.07 -16.01
C PHE A 9 14.21 -4.64 -15.51
N VAL A 10 14.01 -3.34 -15.37
CA VAL A 10 12.68 -2.76 -15.12
C VAL A 10 11.84 -3.01 -16.36
N THR A 11 10.87 -3.92 -16.29
CA THR A 11 10.00 -4.25 -17.42
C THR A 11 9.19 -3.03 -17.85
N ALA A 12 8.83 -2.94 -19.13
CA ALA A 12 8.13 -1.78 -19.71
C ALA A 12 6.85 -1.39 -18.92
N SER A 13 6.11 -2.36 -18.37
CA SER A 13 4.92 -2.09 -17.55
C SER A 13 5.24 -1.31 -16.26
N THR A 14 6.37 -1.62 -15.62
CA THR A 14 6.82 -0.91 -14.42
C THR A 14 7.36 0.48 -14.76
N ALA A 15 8.01 0.63 -15.92
CA ALA A 15 8.50 1.92 -16.40
C ALA A 15 7.35 2.88 -16.76
N GLU A 16 6.32 2.41 -17.46
CA GLU A 16 5.12 3.19 -17.79
C GLU A 16 4.37 3.65 -16.54
N LEU A 17 4.22 2.76 -15.54
CA LEU A 17 3.62 3.10 -14.25
C LEU A 17 4.44 4.18 -13.52
N PHE A 18 5.77 4.07 -13.55
CA PHE A 18 6.68 5.03 -12.94
C PHE A 18 6.61 6.40 -13.65
N ILE A 19 6.58 6.41 -14.98
CA ILE A 19 6.46 7.62 -15.81
C ILE A 19 5.12 8.30 -15.56
N SER A 20 4.02 7.53 -15.53
CA SER A 20 2.68 8.03 -15.21
C SER A 20 2.61 8.64 -13.80
N LYS A 21 3.17 7.94 -12.81
CA LYS A 21 3.26 8.44 -11.42
C LYS A 21 4.09 9.72 -11.33
N ARG A 22 5.23 9.79 -12.01
CA ARG A 22 6.11 10.99 -12.06
C ARG A 22 5.40 12.18 -12.71
N LYS A 23 4.63 11.96 -13.77
CA LYS A 23 3.87 13.02 -14.46
C LYS A 23 2.77 13.60 -13.57
N SER A 24 2.03 12.75 -12.85
CA SER A 24 1.02 13.19 -11.88
C SER A 24 1.63 14.03 -10.74
N LEU A 25 2.78 13.63 -10.20
CA LEU A 25 3.46 14.39 -9.14
C LEU A 25 4.01 15.74 -9.62
N GLN A 26 4.48 15.83 -10.87
CA GLN A 26 4.91 17.08 -11.48
C GLN A 26 3.74 18.06 -11.68
N ILE A 27 2.57 17.56 -12.09
CA ILE A 27 1.35 18.39 -12.22
C ILE A 27 0.96 18.98 -10.87
N ILE A 28 0.91 18.14 -9.84
CA ILE A 28 0.58 18.57 -8.47
C ILE A 28 1.61 19.58 -7.96
N SER A 29 2.90 19.35 -8.20
CA SER A 29 3.96 20.29 -7.83
C SER A 29 3.81 21.65 -8.52
N ASN A 30 3.39 21.67 -9.78
CA ASN A 30 3.21 22.90 -10.55
C ASN A 30 1.93 23.64 -10.18
N GLU A 31 0.89 22.93 -9.77
CA GLU A 31 -0.35 23.53 -9.25
C GLU A 31 -0.14 24.10 -7.84
N LEU A 32 0.66 23.41 -7.02
CA LEU A 32 1.10 23.87 -5.71
C LEU A 32 2.11 25.01 -5.80
N SER A 33 2.80 25.27 -6.92
CA SER A 33 3.79 26.36 -6.99
C SER A 33 3.13 27.74 -7.13
N GLY A 34 1.97 27.82 -7.80
CA GLY A 34 1.24 29.07 -8.07
C GLY A 34 0.36 29.62 -6.95
N MET A 35 0.22 28.90 -5.83
CA MET A 35 -0.59 29.34 -4.69
C MET A 35 0.21 30.26 -3.76
N ASP A 36 -0.44 31.06 -2.91
CA ASP A 36 0.25 31.82 -1.87
C ASP A 36 0.79 30.88 -0.78
N TYR A 37 1.94 31.22 -0.16
CA TYR A 37 2.58 30.36 0.85
C TYR A 37 1.64 30.05 2.03
N PHE A 38 0.80 31.00 2.43
CA PHE A 38 -0.13 30.83 3.55
C PHE A 38 -1.15 29.70 3.32
N PRO A 39 -1.95 29.68 2.25
CA PRO A 39 -2.85 28.57 1.94
C PRO A 39 -2.12 27.23 1.67
N LYS A 40 -0.89 27.22 1.13
CA LYS A 40 -0.11 25.96 0.98
C LYS A 40 0.26 25.34 2.31
N VAL A 41 0.75 26.15 3.25
CA VAL A 41 1.12 25.67 4.59
C VAL A 41 -0.12 25.11 5.27
N VAL A 42 -1.25 25.84 5.22
CA VAL A 42 -2.53 25.34 5.75
C VAL A 42 -2.93 24.01 5.10
N MET A 43 -2.79 23.86 3.78
CA MET A 43 -3.12 22.62 3.06
C MET A 43 -2.21 21.44 3.49
N VAL A 44 -0.91 21.69 3.67
CA VAL A 44 0.05 20.67 4.17
C VAL A 44 -0.26 20.26 5.61
N PHE A 45 -0.65 21.19 6.49
CA PHE A 45 -1.04 20.88 7.86
C PHE A 45 -2.37 20.10 7.93
N ILE A 46 -3.35 20.45 7.09
CA ILE A 46 -4.61 19.71 6.95
C ILE A 46 -4.34 18.29 6.43
N LEU A 47 -3.47 18.15 5.41
CA LEU A 47 -3.11 16.85 4.84
C LEU A 47 -2.32 15.98 5.84
N SER A 48 -1.45 16.58 6.66
CA SER A 48 -0.68 15.88 7.70
C SER A 48 -1.58 15.42 8.87
N GLY A 49 -2.61 16.20 9.21
CA GLY A 49 -3.57 15.86 10.28
C GLY A 49 -4.48 14.66 9.96
N ILE A 50 -4.80 14.44 8.68
CA ILE A 50 -5.63 13.30 8.23
C ILE A 50 -4.90 11.95 8.39
N PHE A 51 -3.57 11.94 8.58
CA PHE A 51 -2.76 10.73 8.78
C PHE A 51 -2.52 10.36 10.26
N SER A 52 -3.34 10.86 11.18
CA SER A 52 -3.24 10.47 12.60
C SER A 52 -3.80 9.06 12.82
N ASN A 53 -2.90 8.12 13.17
CA ASN A 53 -3.11 6.70 13.51
C ASN A 53 -4.57 6.32 13.88
N THR A 54 -5.28 5.72 12.93
CA THR A 54 -6.55 5.04 13.21
C THR A 54 -6.25 3.67 13.81
N ASN A 55 -6.51 3.52 15.11
CA ASN A 55 -6.66 2.19 15.71
C ASN A 55 -8.00 1.63 15.20
N VAL A 56 -7.96 0.82 14.13
CA VAL A 56 -9.15 0.22 13.54
C VAL A 56 -9.48 -1.05 14.33
N GLU A 57 -10.45 -0.94 15.24
CA GLU A 57 -11.05 -2.07 15.94
C GLU A 57 -12.29 -2.54 15.17
N LEU A 58 -12.32 -3.83 14.80
CA LEU A 58 -13.44 -4.42 14.06
C LEU A 58 -14.59 -4.75 15.01
N LYS A 59 -15.80 -4.27 14.67
CA LYS A 59 -17.01 -4.59 15.45
C LYS A 59 -17.75 -5.78 14.87
N VAL A 60 -18.48 -6.51 15.72
CA VAL A 60 -19.34 -7.62 15.27
C VAL A 60 -20.39 -7.11 14.30
N GLY A 61 -20.53 -7.78 13.15
CA GLY A 61 -21.44 -7.41 12.07
C GLY A 61 -20.84 -6.42 11.05
N GLU A 62 -19.67 -5.87 11.32
CA GLU A 62 -18.94 -5.07 10.34
C GLU A 62 -18.39 -5.96 9.21
N SER A 63 -18.33 -5.40 8.00
CA SER A 63 -17.69 -6.10 6.88
C SER A 63 -16.19 -6.24 7.13
N ALA A 64 -15.69 -7.47 7.05
CA ALA A 64 -14.26 -7.73 7.17
C ALA A 64 -13.46 -6.95 6.10
N PRO A 65 -12.31 -6.35 6.47
CA PRO A 65 -11.44 -5.66 5.53
C PRO A 65 -10.98 -6.57 4.39
N VAL A 66 -10.85 -6.00 3.19
CA VAL A 66 -10.32 -6.74 2.05
C VAL A 66 -8.83 -6.99 2.26
N PHE A 67 -8.41 -8.24 2.14
CA PHE A 67 -7.00 -8.63 2.15
C PHE A 67 -6.68 -9.59 1.00
N SER A 68 -5.39 -9.65 0.69
CA SER A 68 -4.78 -10.55 -0.28
C SER A 68 -3.46 -11.02 0.32
N LEU A 69 -3.36 -12.30 0.66
CA LEU A 69 -2.19 -12.88 1.32
C LEU A 69 -1.60 -13.98 0.45
N LYS A 70 -0.28 -14.13 0.53
CA LYS A 70 0.45 -15.23 -0.10
C LYS A 70 0.55 -16.39 0.89
N ASP A 71 0.25 -17.61 0.45
CA ASP A 71 0.46 -18.81 1.25
C ASP A 71 1.91 -19.31 1.17
N GLN A 72 2.18 -20.46 1.80
CA GLN A 72 3.51 -21.07 1.84
C GLN A 72 4.04 -21.52 0.47
N ASP A 73 3.15 -21.89 -0.45
CA ASP A 73 3.49 -22.35 -1.80
C ASP A 73 3.55 -21.17 -2.79
N GLY A 74 3.07 -20.02 -2.34
CA GLY A 74 3.10 -18.77 -3.03
C GLY A 74 1.86 -18.42 -3.83
N ALA A 75 0.79 -19.20 -3.68
CA ALA A 75 -0.51 -18.86 -4.21
C ALA A 75 -1.10 -17.67 -3.44
N ILE A 76 -1.81 -16.82 -4.18
CA ILE A 76 -2.45 -15.63 -3.63
C ILE A 76 -3.89 -15.98 -3.26
N HIS A 77 -4.25 -15.73 -2.00
CA HIS A 77 -5.60 -15.91 -1.47
C HIS A 77 -6.20 -14.55 -1.15
N LYS A 78 -7.34 -14.24 -1.76
CA LYS A 78 -8.12 -13.03 -1.46
C LYS A 78 -9.32 -13.39 -0.61
N LEU A 79 -9.74 -12.48 0.28
CA LEU A 79 -10.98 -12.69 1.03
C LEU A 79 -12.21 -12.89 0.11
N SER A 80 -12.21 -12.27 -1.07
CA SER A 80 -13.26 -12.44 -2.08
C SER A 80 -13.40 -13.86 -2.61
N ASP A 81 -12.35 -14.66 -2.55
CA ASP A 81 -12.35 -16.02 -3.11
C ASP A 81 -13.17 -16.99 -2.23
N TYR A 82 -13.49 -16.57 -1.00
CA TYR A 82 -14.23 -17.34 0.00
C TYR A 82 -15.68 -16.87 0.21
N ARG A 83 -16.25 -16.09 -0.72
CA ARG A 83 -17.64 -15.64 -0.62
C ARG A 83 -18.60 -16.84 -0.49
N GLY A 84 -19.58 -16.70 0.40
CA GLY A 84 -20.55 -17.75 0.70
C GLY A 84 -20.04 -18.84 1.64
N LYS A 85 -18.78 -18.77 2.11
CA LYS A 85 -18.21 -19.69 3.09
C LYS A 85 -17.97 -18.97 4.42
N GLN A 86 -18.09 -19.70 5.53
CA GLN A 86 -17.62 -19.22 6.83
C GLN A 86 -16.10 -19.37 6.88
N VAL A 87 -15.41 -18.29 7.25
CA VAL A 87 -13.95 -18.23 7.29
C VAL A 87 -13.51 -17.75 8.66
N VAL A 88 -12.51 -18.41 9.23
CA VAL A 88 -11.85 -18.00 10.47
C VAL A 88 -10.43 -17.55 10.12
N ILE A 89 -10.06 -16.36 10.57
CA ILE A 89 -8.71 -15.80 10.38
C ILE A 89 -8.00 -15.85 11.72
N TYR A 90 -6.83 -16.47 11.76
CA TYR A 90 -6.04 -16.61 12.98
C TYR A 90 -4.67 -15.98 12.78
N PHE A 91 -4.26 -15.09 13.69
CA PHE A 91 -2.96 -14.41 13.63
C PHE A 91 -2.00 -15.09 14.60
N PHE A 92 -0.90 -15.66 14.08
CA PHE A 92 0.18 -16.25 14.88
C PHE A 92 1.40 -15.30 14.86
N PRO A 93 1.68 -14.56 15.95
CA PRO A 93 2.76 -13.56 15.98
C PRO A 93 4.16 -14.17 15.80
N LYS A 94 4.31 -15.46 16.13
CA LYS A 94 5.54 -16.25 15.98
C LYS A 94 5.22 -17.58 15.32
N ALA A 95 4.78 -17.54 14.07
CA ALA A 95 4.67 -18.76 13.27
C ALA A 95 6.10 -19.27 12.97
N GLY A 96 6.47 -20.44 13.51
CA GLY A 96 7.74 -21.11 13.20
C GLY A 96 8.74 -21.32 14.35
N THR A 97 8.39 -20.97 15.59
CA THR A 97 9.24 -21.32 16.75
C THR A 97 8.73 -22.61 17.42
N PRO A 98 9.58 -23.61 17.70
CA PRO A 98 9.26 -24.62 18.70
C PRO A 98 9.13 -23.88 20.04
N GLY A 99 8.00 -24.04 20.72
CA GLY A 99 7.66 -23.27 21.94
C GLY A 99 8.71 -23.33 23.03
#